data_AF-A0A7C4JIE2-F1
#
_entry.id   AF-A0A7C4JIE2-F1
#
_cell.length_a   1.000
_cell.length_b   1.000
_cell.length_c   1.000
_cell.angle_alpha   90.00
_cell.angle_beta   90.00
_cell.angle_gamma   90.00
#
_symmetry.space_group_name_H-M   'P 1'
#
loop_
_entity.id
_entity.type
_entity.pdbx_description
1 polymer ?
#
loop_
_entity_poly.entity_id
_entity_poly.type
_entity_poly.pdbx_seq_one_letter_code
_entity_poly.pdbx_strand_id
1 'polypeptide(L)'
;MFRRKTLLNLILSVLIAVTFTYNVNACFNPADINAVEVLFNKYGASYNLTALVVKFKPIVVEEGGIYVFKYVYRASKRDDLQFGVTVYLEKICGDAPCVEGYNEDKPMMNVLALRIELLDTCSLEQITTTTKYSSYSSTVRIEKDTYTTNNITTYTSTVEKKCPEKTVVSLVFNELLNKLTSEGVIIGLSIEDINKIMDAVISNPIVAGWNNRLLYNDKIDRWAPYAELINAGLIKGVLVKGPLCSYKLPQEVIDEVMASEPGLIIEEQALITPTTTPTLIPQVTVTVTVKEKEIITLITTTTSLYTIISNQGYPSQPIPSPQPYPNGLVTVISISIGIAGALVIYAILRLTSKT
;
A
#
# COMPACT_ATOMS: atom_id res chain seq x y z
N MET A 1 35.88 30.53 20.12
CA MET A 1 34.94 30.33 18.98
C MET A 1 34.64 28.86 18.67
N PHE A 2 35.61 27.94 18.81
CA PHE A 2 35.45 26.51 18.47
C PHE A 2 34.36 25.77 19.29
N ARG A 3 34.22 26.07 20.59
CA ARG A 3 33.25 25.41 21.49
C ARG A 3 31.77 25.70 21.22
N ARG A 4 31.43 26.86 20.63
CA ARG A 4 30.02 27.20 20.31
C ARG A 4 29.48 26.37 19.14
N LYS A 5 30.31 26.05 18.14
CA LYS A 5 29.92 25.23 16.99
C LYS A 5 29.68 23.78 17.38
N THR A 6 30.49 23.23 18.30
CA THR A 6 30.35 21.85 18.80
C THR A 6 29.06 21.68 19.61
N LEU A 7 28.71 22.65 20.46
CA LEU A 7 27.47 22.61 21.24
C LEU A 7 26.23 22.70 20.35
N LEU A 8 26.24 23.58 19.34
CA LEU A 8 25.13 23.70 18.39
C LEU A 8 24.93 22.40 17.60
N ASN A 9 26.02 21.78 17.14
CA ASN A 9 25.95 20.50 16.42
C ASN A 9 25.44 19.36 17.30
N LEU A 10 25.76 19.36 18.61
CA LEU A 10 25.24 18.38 19.56
C LEU A 10 23.73 18.55 19.80
N ILE A 11 23.27 19.79 20.02
CA ILE A 11 21.83 20.07 20.20
C ILE A 11 21.06 19.69 18.94
N LEU A 12 21.59 20.02 17.75
CA LEU A 12 20.95 19.69 16.48
C LEU A 12 20.90 18.18 16.25
N SER A 13 21.96 17.43 16.57
CA SER A 13 21.97 15.96 16.44
C SER A 13 21.04 15.27 17.44
N VAL A 14 20.89 15.79 18.65
CA VAL A 14 19.87 15.30 19.60
C VAL A 14 18.46 15.64 19.11
N LEU A 15 18.22 16.85 18.59
CA LEU A 15 16.91 17.23 18.04
C LEU A 15 16.53 16.34 16.85
N ILE A 16 17.49 16.09 15.95
CA ILE A 16 17.33 15.17 14.81
C ILE A 16 17.07 13.75 15.31
N ALA A 17 17.84 13.24 16.26
CA ALA A 17 17.61 11.90 16.82
C ALA A 17 16.21 11.77 17.46
N VAL A 18 15.76 12.81 18.17
CA VAL A 18 14.41 12.85 18.75
C VAL A 18 13.34 12.87 17.66
N THR A 19 13.47 13.67 16.60
CA THR A 19 12.49 13.67 15.49
C THR A 19 12.47 12.37 14.69
N PHE A 20 13.61 11.66 14.56
CA PHE A 20 13.64 10.36 13.91
C PHE A 20 12.94 9.24 14.72
N THR A 21 12.90 9.35 16.06
CA THR A 21 12.24 8.33 16.91
C THR A 21 10.71 8.42 16.95
N TYR A 22 10.11 9.51 16.48
CA TYR A 22 8.65 9.67 16.39
C TYR A 22 8.06 9.20 15.05
N ASN A 23 8.88 8.73 14.12
CA ASN A 23 8.38 7.90 13.03
C ASN A 23 8.09 6.51 13.60
N VAL A 24 7.04 6.46 14.42
CA VAL A 24 6.31 5.24 14.68
C VAL A 24 5.79 4.79 13.34
N ASN A 25 6.58 3.98 12.62
CA ASN A 25 6.13 3.31 11.42
C ASN A 25 4.90 2.51 11.85
N ALA A 26 3.74 3.09 11.56
CA ALA A 26 2.49 2.40 11.63
C ALA A 26 2.71 1.13 10.82
N CYS A 27 2.30 0.03 11.41
CA CYS A 27 2.16 -1.25 10.74
C CYS A 27 1.77 -1.11 9.27
N PHE A 28 2.77 -1.24 8.40
CA PHE A 28 2.64 -1.08 6.97
C PHE A 28 3.15 -2.36 6.32
N ASN A 29 2.24 -3.13 5.74
CA ASN A 29 2.61 -4.20 4.83
C ASN A 29 2.62 -3.61 3.41
N PRO A 30 3.71 -3.74 2.65
CA PRO A 30 3.76 -3.32 1.26
C PRO A 30 2.65 -3.91 0.36
N ALA A 31 2.07 -5.06 0.74
CA ALA A 31 0.92 -5.62 0.03
C ALA A 31 -0.39 -4.84 0.26
N ASP A 32 -0.50 -4.07 1.36
CA ASP A 32 -1.67 -3.26 1.68
C ASP A 32 -1.68 -1.92 0.90
N ILE A 33 -0.66 -1.63 0.10
CA ILE A 33 -0.57 -0.37 -0.66
C ILE A 33 -1.70 -0.20 -1.69
N ASN A 34 -2.31 -1.32 -2.12
CA ASN A 34 -3.43 -1.35 -3.06
C ASN A 34 -4.71 -1.90 -2.42
N ALA A 35 -4.83 -1.80 -1.10
CA ALA A 35 -5.98 -2.28 -0.36
C ALA A 35 -6.66 -1.14 0.41
N VAL A 36 -7.98 -1.28 0.55
CA VAL A 36 -8.84 -0.38 1.34
C VAL A 36 -9.60 -1.20 2.34
N GLU A 37 -9.61 -0.78 3.61
CA GLU A 37 -10.29 -1.45 4.72
C GLU A 37 -11.13 -0.44 5.50
N VAL A 38 -12.43 -0.70 5.61
CA VAL A 38 -13.40 0.18 6.28
C VAL A 38 -14.20 -0.62 7.30
N LEU A 39 -14.30 -0.09 8.52
CA LEU A 39 -15.13 -0.63 9.59
C LEU A 39 -16.41 0.22 9.66
N PHE A 40 -17.57 -0.42 9.51
CA PHE A 40 -18.85 0.26 9.53
C PHE A 40 -19.37 0.42 10.97
N ASN A 41 -18.67 1.21 11.77
CA ASN A 41 -18.97 1.47 13.19
C ASN A 41 -19.87 2.69 13.43
N LYS A 42 -20.39 3.34 12.39
CA LYS A 42 -21.33 4.46 12.54
C LYS A 42 -22.65 3.98 13.15
N TYR A 43 -23.22 4.74 14.08
CA TYR A 43 -24.54 4.42 14.65
C TYR A 43 -25.61 4.31 13.56
N GLY A 44 -26.42 3.25 13.61
CA GLY A 44 -27.44 2.94 12.61
C GLY A 44 -26.93 2.10 11.44
N ALA A 45 -25.61 1.96 11.26
CA ALA A 45 -25.05 0.99 10.32
C ALA A 45 -25.26 -0.43 10.85
N SER A 46 -25.77 -1.32 10.00
CA SER A 46 -25.97 -2.73 10.27
C SER A 46 -25.73 -3.55 9.00
N TYR A 47 -25.84 -4.87 9.09
CA TYR A 47 -25.47 -5.76 8.00
C TYR A 47 -26.40 -6.98 7.89
N ASN A 48 -26.48 -7.53 6.69
CA ASN A 48 -27.22 -8.74 6.38
C ASN A 48 -26.31 -9.74 5.64
N LEU A 49 -25.68 -10.64 6.40
CA LEU A 49 -24.80 -11.67 5.85
C LEU A 49 -25.56 -12.70 4.99
N THR A 50 -26.86 -12.90 5.23
CA THR A 50 -27.68 -13.76 4.36
C THR A 50 -27.78 -13.17 2.95
N ALA A 51 -27.98 -11.85 2.84
CA ALA A 51 -27.98 -11.17 1.53
C ALA A 51 -26.61 -11.29 0.85
N LEU A 52 -25.51 -11.19 1.60
CA LEU A 52 -24.17 -11.40 1.07
C LEU A 52 -24.01 -12.80 0.48
N VAL A 53 -24.36 -13.84 1.26
CA VAL A 53 -24.22 -15.24 0.84
C VAL A 53 -25.07 -15.55 -0.39
N VAL A 54 -26.34 -15.11 -0.39
CA VAL A 54 -27.28 -15.40 -1.47
C VAL A 54 -26.88 -14.70 -2.78
N LYS A 55 -26.42 -13.45 -2.71
CA LYS A 55 -26.22 -12.61 -3.90
C LYS A 55 -24.80 -12.71 -4.47
N PHE A 56 -23.79 -12.84 -3.61
CA PHE A 56 -22.39 -12.77 -4.01
C PHE A 56 -21.67 -14.12 -3.96
N LYS A 57 -22.32 -15.16 -3.39
CA LYS A 57 -21.80 -16.54 -3.29
C LYS A 57 -20.31 -16.59 -2.84
N PRO A 58 -19.97 -15.95 -1.71
CA PRO A 58 -18.59 -15.92 -1.24
C PRO A 58 -18.10 -17.30 -0.79
N ILE A 59 -16.80 -17.48 -0.88
CA ILE A 59 -16.05 -18.53 -0.20
C ILE A 59 -15.99 -18.17 1.29
N VAL A 60 -16.33 -19.12 2.16
CA VAL A 60 -16.27 -18.95 3.61
C VAL A 60 -14.96 -19.54 4.10
N VAL A 61 -14.05 -18.69 4.59
CA VAL A 61 -12.66 -19.07 4.86
C VAL A 61 -12.49 -19.71 6.24
N GLU A 62 -13.29 -19.29 7.21
CA GLU A 62 -13.22 -19.81 8.59
C GLU A 62 -14.63 -19.95 9.17
N GLU A 63 -14.80 -20.85 10.16
CA GLU A 63 -16.02 -20.96 10.98
C GLU A 63 -16.37 -19.67 11.75
N GLY A 64 -15.52 -18.63 11.66
CA GLY A 64 -15.66 -17.32 12.31
C GLY A 64 -16.33 -16.22 11.48
N GLY A 65 -16.80 -16.50 10.25
CA GLY A 65 -17.56 -15.52 9.47
C GLY A 65 -16.70 -14.55 8.65
N ILE A 66 -15.61 -15.04 8.07
CA ILE A 66 -14.87 -14.36 7.01
C ILE A 66 -15.41 -14.84 5.65
N TYR A 67 -15.92 -13.91 4.86
CA TYR A 67 -16.48 -14.14 3.54
C TYR A 67 -15.60 -13.48 2.49
N VAL A 68 -15.12 -14.27 1.53
CA VAL A 68 -14.25 -13.78 0.46
C VAL A 68 -14.88 -14.05 -0.87
N PHE A 69 -14.96 -13.06 -1.74
CA PHE A 69 -15.46 -13.25 -3.10
C PHE A 69 -14.65 -12.43 -4.11
N LYS A 70 -14.68 -12.90 -5.36
CA LYS A 70 -14.03 -12.21 -6.48
C LYS A 70 -14.94 -11.11 -7.03
N TYR A 71 -14.35 -9.95 -7.25
CA TYR A 71 -14.94 -8.84 -7.95
C TYR A 71 -14.13 -8.52 -9.20
N VAL A 72 -14.79 -8.38 -10.35
CA VAL A 72 -14.12 -8.08 -11.62
C VAL A 72 -14.57 -6.71 -12.12
N TYR A 73 -13.60 -5.83 -12.31
CA TYR A 73 -13.80 -4.53 -12.94
C TYR A 73 -13.29 -4.58 -14.38
N ARG A 74 -14.21 -4.50 -15.34
CA ARG A 74 -13.90 -4.48 -16.77
C ARG A 74 -13.80 -3.04 -17.25
N ALA A 75 -12.58 -2.57 -17.46
CA ALA A 75 -12.36 -1.29 -18.10
C ALA A 75 -12.47 -1.45 -19.63
N SER A 76 -13.19 -0.55 -20.30
CA SER A 76 -13.49 -0.67 -21.74
C SER A 76 -12.26 -0.80 -22.66
N LYS A 77 -11.06 -0.44 -22.17
CA LYS A 77 -9.80 -0.42 -22.91
C LYS A 77 -8.60 -1.07 -22.18
N ARG A 78 -8.83 -1.78 -21.06
CA ARG A 78 -7.76 -2.47 -20.32
C ARG A 78 -8.19 -3.90 -20.01
N ASP A 79 -7.20 -4.73 -19.66
CA ASP A 79 -7.46 -6.06 -19.14
C ASP A 79 -8.36 -5.98 -17.90
N ASP A 80 -9.21 -6.99 -17.73
CA ASP A 80 -10.10 -7.14 -16.58
C ASP A 80 -9.27 -7.08 -15.29
N LEU A 81 -9.58 -6.13 -14.40
CA LEU A 81 -8.93 -6.04 -13.10
C LEU A 81 -9.67 -6.88 -12.09
N GLN A 82 -8.95 -7.78 -11.42
CA GLN A 82 -9.52 -8.69 -10.44
C GLN A 82 -9.22 -8.23 -9.02
N PHE A 83 -10.25 -8.19 -8.19
CA PHE A 83 -10.20 -7.79 -6.79
C PHE A 83 -10.73 -8.89 -5.88
N GLY A 84 -10.07 -9.05 -4.74
CA GLY A 84 -10.48 -9.88 -3.63
C GLY A 84 -11.25 -9.00 -2.68
N VAL A 85 -12.51 -9.33 -2.45
CA VAL A 85 -13.36 -8.65 -1.48
C VAL A 85 -13.46 -9.54 -0.25
N THR A 86 -12.97 -9.06 0.88
CA THR A 86 -13.08 -9.73 2.17
C THR A 86 -14.07 -8.98 3.04
N VAL A 87 -15.11 -9.67 3.49
CA VAL A 87 -16.12 -9.17 4.42
C VAL A 87 -16.03 -10.00 5.70
N TYR A 88 -15.92 -9.35 6.84
CA TYR A 88 -15.78 -10.04 8.13
C TYR A 88 -16.40 -9.21 9.26
N LEU A 89 -16.58 -9.84 10.40
CA LEU A 89 -17.00 -9.14 11.62
C LEU A 89 -15.78 -8.79 12.45
N GLU A 90 -15.62 -7.50 12.72
CA GLU A 90 -14.56 -6.98 13.58
C GLU A 90 -15.13 -6.63 14.96
N LYS A 91 -14.38 -6.95 16.00
CA LYS A 91 -14.77 -6.60 17.37
C LYS A 91 -14.29 -5.19 17.69
N ILE A 92 -15.22 -4.33 18.10
CA ILE A 92 -14.95 -2.99 18.61
C ILE A 92 -15.17 -2.99 20.13
N CYS A 93 -14.19 -2.49 20.87
CA CYS A 93 -14.18 -2.39 22.32
C CYS A 93 -14.13 -0.91 22.74
N GLY A 94 -15.28 -0.34 23.07
CA GLY A 94 -15.47 1.12 23.16
C GLY A 94 -15.51 1.75 21.75
N ASP A 95 -14.56 2.64 21.45
CA ASP A 95 -14.49 3.37 20.17
C ASP A 95 -13.36 2.89 19.24
N ALA A 96 -12.74 1.74 19.57
CA ALA A 96 -11.54 1.23 18.90
C ALA A 96 -11.65 -0.29 18.68
N PRO A 97 -10.95 -0.87 17.69
CA PRO A 97 -10.84 -2.31 17.56
C PRO A 97 -10.34 -2.95 18.87
N CYS A 98 -10.88 -4.12 19.20
CA CYS A 98 -10.47 -4.86 20.39
C CYS A 98 -9.04 -5.35 20.25
N VAL A 99 -8.22 -5.10 21.25
CA VAL A 99 -6.87 -5.65 21.39
C VAL A 99 -6.83 -6.44 22.69
N GLU A 100 -6.51 -7.73 22.59
CA GLU A 100 -6.41 -8.64 23.72
C GLU A 100 -5.48 -8.06 24.80
N GLY A 101 -5.96 -8.04 26.05
CA GLY A 101 -5.24 -7.48 27.19
C GLY A 101 -5.14 -5.94 27.24
N TYR A 102 -5.85 -5.19 26.38
CA TYR A 102 -5.86 -3.72 26.43
C TYR A 102 -7.22 -3.08 26.72
N ASN A 103 -8.25 -3.43 25.95
CA ASN A 103 -9.58 -2.80 26.04
C ASN A 103 -10.74 -3.81 26.06
N GLU A 104 -10.46 -5.09 26.31
CA GLU A 104 -11.46 -6.15 26.37
C GLU A 104 -12.48 -6.01 27.51
N ASP A 105 -12.18 -5.17 28.50
CA ASP A 105 -13.06 -4.82 29.60
C ASP A 105 -14.17 -3.81 29.20
N LYS A 106 -14.06 -3.19 28.03
CA LYS A 106 -15.04 -2.23 27.53
C LYS A 106 -16.25 -2.92 26.87
N PRO A 107 -17.39 -2.22 26.74
CA PRO A 107 -18.51 -2.72 25.95
C PRO A 107 -18.05 -3.12 24.55
N MET A 108 -18.38 -4.35 24.18
CA MET A 108 -17.99 -4.97 22.91
C MET A 108 -19.17 -4.91 21.93
N MET A 109 -18.89 -4.54 20.69
CA MET A 109 -19.83 -4.68 19.57
C MET A 109 -19.13 -5.25 18.35
N ASN A 110 -19.85 -6.06 17.58
CA ASN A 110 -19.37 -6.55 16.29
C ASN A 110 -19.82 -5.60 15.19
N VAL A 111 -18.87 -5.11 14.39
CA VAL A 111 -19.14 -4.28 13.22
C VAL A 111 -18.76 -5.02 11.96
N LEU A 112 -19.45 -4.74 10.85
CA LEU A 112 -19.02 -5.24 9.56
C LEU A 112 -17.75 -4.50 9.14
N ALA A 113 -16.75 -5.25 8.69
CA ALA A 113 -15.57 -4.74 8.04
C ALA A 113 -15.56 -5.18 6.57
N LEU A 114 -15.18 -4.26 5.69
CA LEU A 114 -15.02 -4.50 4.26
C LEU A 114 -13.60 -4.15 3.87
N ARG A 115 -12.88 -5.15 3.34
CA ARG A 115 -11.57 -5.00 2.72
C ARG A 115 -11.67 -5.33 1.25
N ILE A 116 -11.13 -4.47 0.39
CA ILE A 116 -10.88 -4.79 -1.01
C ILE A 116 -9.39 -4.75 -1.26
N GLU A 117 -8.88 -5.70 -2.03
CA GLU A 117 -7.49 -5.73 -2.48
C GLU A 117 -7.40 -6.18 -3.93
N LEU A 118 -6.47 -5.57 -4.67
CA LEU A 118 -6.19 -5.98 -6.05
C LEU A 118 -5.48 -7.34 -6.04
N LEU A 119 -6.08 -8.35 -6.68
CA LEU A 119 -5.51 -9.71 -6.80
C LEU A 119 -4.49 -9.81 -7.92
N ASP A 120 -4.70 -9.04 -8.99
CA ASP A 120 -3.70 -8.96 -10.06
C ASP A 120 -2.46 -8.28 -9.51
N THR A 121 -1.39 -9.07 -9.37
CA THR A 121 -0.09 -8.61 -8.88
C THR A 121 0.59 -7.74 -9.93
N CYS A 122 -0.03 -6.69 -10.45
CA CYS A 122 0.36 -5.92 -11.63
C CYS A 122 1.17 -6.78 -12.61
N SER A 123 0.47 -7.52 -13.49
CA SER A 123 1.15 -8.28 -14.54
C SER A 123 2.22 -7.38 -15.16
N LEU A 124 3.37 -7.96 -15.49
CA LEU A 124 4.52 -7.27 -16.09
C LEU A 124 4.23 -6.76 -17.52
N GLU A 125 2.98 -6.42 -17.81
CA GLU A 125 2.47 -6.13 -19.14
C GLU A 125 2.27 -4.63 -19.29
N GLN A 126 3.41 -3.98 -19.44
CA GLN A 126 3.74 -3.31 -20.68
C GLN A 126 5.24 -3.04 -20.62
N ILE A 127 6.01 -3.84 -21.35
CA ILE A 127 7.40 -3.51 -21.64
C ILE A 127 7.35 -2.26 -22.53
N THR A 128 7.29 -1.10 -21.91
CA THR A 128 7.59 0.14 -22.61
C THR A 128 9.11 0.13 -22.75
N THR A 129 9.60 -0.47 -23.83
CA THR A 129 11.03 -0.44 -24.16
C THR A 129 11.39 1.02 -24.44
N THR A 130 11.76 1.75 -23.39
CA THR A 130 12.32 3.09 -23.56
C THR A 130 13.76 2.88 -24.00
N THR A 131 13.97 2.79 -25.32
CA THR A 131 15.31 2.72 -25.90
C THR A 131 16.01 4.05 -25.63
N LYS A 132 16.79 4.13 -24.55
CA LYS A 132 17.72 5.24 -24.35
C LYS A 132 18.99 4.98 -25.11
N TYR A 133 19.27 5.86 -26.07
CA TYR A 133 20.47 5.82 -26.88
C TYR A 133 21.62 6.47 -26.10
N SER A 134 22.65 5.68 -25.79
CA SER A 134 23.91 6.19 -25.25
C SER A 134 25.03 5.74 -26.17
N SER A 135 25.49 6.61 -27.07
CA SER A 135 26.69 6.35 -27.87
C SER A 135 27.91 6.88 -27.12
N TYR A 136 28.83 5.99 -26.73
CA TYR A 136 30.13 6.39 -26.20
C TYR A 136 31.19 6.11 -27.27
N SER A 137 31.92 7.16 -27.66
CA SER A 137 33.14 7.03 -28.45
C SER A 137 34.31 7.11 -27.47
N SER A 138 35.12 6.05 -27.38
CA SER A 138 36.37 6.07 -26.65
C SER A 138 37.53 5.93 -27.62
N THR A 139 38.44 6.90 -27.62
CA THR A 139 39.71 6.80 -28.34
C THR A 139 40.76 6.25 -27.39
N VAL A 140 41.20 5.01 -27.61
CA VAL A 140 42.37 4.46 -26.91
C VAL A 140 43.60 4.71 -27.77
N ARG A 141 44.54 5.52 -27.26
CA ARG A 141 45.85 5.70 -27.88
C ARG A 141 46.85 4.77 -27.20
N ILE A 142 47.42 3.86 -27.97
CA ILE A 142 48.60 3.08 -27.57
C ILE A 142 49.76 3.62 -28.40
N GLU A 143 50.90 3.83 -27.76
CA GLU A 143 52.05 4.53 -28.35
C GLU A 143 52.37 4.02 -29.77
N LYS A 144 52.22 4.94 -30.72
CA LYS A 144 52.50 4.89 -32.17
C LYS A 144 51.44 4.43 -33.16
N ASP A 145 50.32 3.81 -32.78
CA ASP A 145 49.22 3.52 -33.72
C ASP A 145 47.85 3.89 -33.14
N THR A 146 47.00 4.54 -33.94
CA THR A 146 45.63 4.91 -33.53
C THR A 146 44.65 3.89 -34.09
N TYR A 147 44.05 3.08 -33.23
CA TYR A 147 42.97 2.18 -33.62
C TYR A 147 41.63 2.78 -33.19
N THR A 148 40.72 2.97 -34.14
CA THR A 148 39.34 3.38 -33.86
C THR A 148 38.51 2.12 -33.62
N THR A 149 38.01 1.92 -32.41
CA THR A 149 37.06 0.85 -32.15
C THR A 149 35.65 1.29 -32.57
N ASN A 150 34.91 0.37 -33.20
CA ASN A 150 33.53 0.63 -33.59
C ASN A 150 32.65 0.84 -32.35
N ASN A 151 31.70 1.77 -32.48
CA ASN A 151 30.77 2.18 -31.43
C ASN A 151 30.13 0.97 -30.73
N ILE A 152 30.36 0.81 -29.43
CA ILE A 152 29.62 -0.17 -28.62
C ILE A 152 28.26 0.44 -28.31
N THR A 153 27.20 -0.20 -28.79
CA THR A 153 25.82 0.20 -28.50
C THR A 153 25.30 -0.64 -27.35
N THR A 154 25.12 -0.04 -26.17
CA THR A 154 24.50 -0.71 -25.04
C THR A 154 23.00 -0.45 -25.05
N TYR A 155 22.21 -1.52 -25.13
CA TYR A 155 20.76 -1.46 -25.02
C TYR A 155 20.37 -1.71 -23.57
N THR A 156 19.91 -0.68 -22.86
CA THR A 156 19.28 -0.85 -21.55
C THR A 156 17.78 -0.80 -21.74
N SER A 157 17.11 -1.95 -21.64
CA SER A 157 15.66 -1.99 -21.47
C SER A 157 15.35 -1.88 -19.98
N THR A 158 14.47 -0.95 -19.61
CA THR A 158 13.91 -0.90 -18.24
C THR A 158 12.47 -1.34 -18.35
N VAL A 159 12.12 -2.43 -17.67
CA VAL A 159 10.74 -2.91 -17.58
C VAL A 159 10.11 -2.21 -16.39
N GLU A 160 9.20 -1.26 -16.64
CA GLU A 160 8.46 -0.59 -15.58
C GLU A 160 7.13 -1.31 -15.37
N LYS A 161 6.96 -1.92 -14.19
CA LYS A 161 5.71 -2.57 -13.78
C LYS A 161 4.67 -1.49 -13.51
N LYS A 162 3.73 -1.30 -14.43
CA LYS A 162 2.66 -0.30 -14.28
C LYS A 162 1.48 -0.90 -13.53
N CYS A 163 1.45 -0.71 -12.22
CA CYS A 163 0.27 -1.03 -11.42
C CYS A 163 -0.90 -0.13 -11.79
N PRO A 164 -2.16 -0.62 -11.68
CA PRO A 164 -3.33 0.24 -11.81
C PRO A 164 -3.15 1.46 -10.92
N GLU A 165 -3.44 2.62 -11.48
CA GLU A 165 -3.36 3.87 -10.74
C GLU A 165 -4.28 3.78 -9.52
N LYS A 166 -3.83 4.29 -8.37
CA LYS A 166 -4.59 4.32 -7.10
C LYS A 166 -6.07 4.74 -7.29
N THR A 167 -6.31 5.64 -8.23
CA THR A 167 -7.64 6.10 -8.66
C THR A 167 -8.59 4.96 -8.98
N VAL A 168 -8.10 3.86 -9.58
CA VAL A 168 -8.93 2.71 -9.96
C VAL A 168 -9.41 1.94 -8.72
N VAL A 169 -8.56 1.71 -7.72
CA VAL A 169 -8.98 1.03 -6.48
C VAL A 169 -10.09 1.84 -5.78
N SER A 170 -9.98 3.17 -5.77
CA SER A 170 -10.98 4.05 -5.17
C SER A 170 -12.31 3.99 -5.95
N LEU A 171 -12.27 4.00 -7.27
CA LEU A 171 -13.46 3.86 -8.12
C LEU A 171 -14.17 2.52 -7.87
N VAL A 172 -13.42 1.42 -7.91
CA VAL A 172 -13.96 0.07 -7.67
C VAL A 172 -14.54 -0.06 -6.27
N PHE A 173 -13.86 0.51 -5.27
CA PHE A 173 -14.37 0.50 -3.89
C PHE A 173 -15.69 1.26 -3.76
N ASN A 174 -15.84 2.42 -4.42
CA ASN A 174 -17.09 3.18 -4.44
C ASN A 174 -18.23 2.37 -5.06
N GLU A 175 -18.00 1.76 -6.22
CA GLU A 175 -18.99 0.94 -6.91
C GLU A 175 -19.41 -0.26 -6.06
N LEU A 176 -18.44 -0.97 -5.49
CA LEU A 176 -18.68 -2.08 -4.58
C LEU A 176 -19.53 -1.65 -3.37
N LEU A 177 -19.20 -0.53 -2.75
CA LEU A 177 -19.93 -0.02 -1.58
C LEU A 177 -21.38 0.33 -1.93
N ASN A 178 -21.61 0.99 -3.07
CA ASN A 178 -22.95 1.26 -3.58
C ASN A 178 -23.72 -0.03 -3.88
N LYS A 179 -23.04 -1.05 -4.44
CA LYS A 179 -23.66 -2.33 -4.73
C LYS A 179 -24.05 -3.08 -3.46
N LEU A 180 -23.14 -3.21 -2.50
CA LEU A 180 -23.41 -3.86 -1.21
C LEU A 180 -24.55 -3.16 -0.46
N THR A 181 -24.61 -1.83 -0.55
CA THR A 181 -25.70 -1.05 0.08
C THR A 181 -27.04 -1.26 -0.63
N SER A 182 -27.08 -1.13 -1.97
CA SER A 182 -28.32 -1.31 -2.76
C SER A 182 -28.87 -2.74 -2.71
N GLU A 183 -27.99 -3.74 -2.55
CA GLU A 183 -28.37 -5.13 -2.39
C GLU A 183 -28.78 -5.48 -0.95
N GLY A 184 -28.73 -4.52 -0.01
CA GLY A 184 -29.14 -4.70 1.37
C GLY A 184 -28.14 -5.50 2.21
N VAL A 185 -26.90 -5.67 1.75
CA VAL A 185 -25.82 -6.27 2.54
C VAL A 185 -25.37 -5.31 3.63
N ILE A 186 -25.18 -4.04 3.27
CA ILE A 186 -24.88 -2.95 4.20
C ILE A 186 -26.13 -2.09 4.34
N ILE A 187 -26.59 -1.89 5.57
CA ILE A 187 -27.84 -1.20 5.88
C ILE A 187 -27.51 0.04 6.73
N GLY A 188 -28.19 1.15 6.47
CA GLY A 188 -28.07 2.37 7.28
C GLY A 188 -26.94 3.33 6.89
N LEU A 189 -26.25 3.07 5.77
CA LEU A 189 -25.38 4.07 5.14
C LEU A 189 -26.18 4.93 4.16
N SER A 190 -26.07 6.25 4.32
CA SER A 190 -26.60 7.21 3.35
C SER A 190 -25.62 7.44 2.19
N ILE A 191 -26.07 8.07 1.11
CA ILE A 191 -25.20 8.51 0.01
C ILE A 191 -24.12 9.48 0.53
N GLU A 192 -24.48 10.34 1.51
CA GLU A 192 -23.52 11.24 2.16
C GLU A 192 -22.43 10.45 2.90
N ASP A 193 -22.79 9.35 3.56
CA ASP A 193 -21.83 8.49 4.26
C ASP A 193 -20.86 7.82 3.29
N ILE A 194 -21.37 7.31 2.17
CA ILE A 194 -20.55 6.75 1.09
C ILE A 194 -19.56 7.81 0.58
N ASN A 195 -20.02 9.03 0.34
CA ASN A 195 -19.15 10.13 -0.10
C ASN A 195 -18.07 10.46 0.94
N LYS A 196 -18.41 10.54 2.23
CA LYS A 196 -17.44 10.79 3.31
C LYS A 196 -16.42 9.66 3.44
N ILE A 197 -16.83 8.41 3.22
CA ILE A 197 -15.90 7.27 3.14
C ILE A 197 -14.96 7.45 1.94
N MET A 198 -15.50 7.80 0.77
CA MET A 198 -14.69 8.00 -0.43
C MET A 198 -13.71 9.16 -0.31
N ASP A 199 -14.11 10.26 0.33
CA ASP A 199 -13.22 11.39 0.62
C ASP A 199 -12.02 10.95 1.48
N ALA A 200 -12.27 10.09 2.48
CA ALA A 200 -11.23 9.53 3.33
C ALA A 200 -10.29 8.57 2.56
N VAL A 201 -10.84 7.73 1.67
CA VAL A 201 -10.07 6.81 0.80
C VAL A 201 -9.22 7.59 -0.21
N ILE A 202 -9.76 8.65 -0.82
CA ILE A 202 -9.03 9.47 -1.79
C ILE A 202 -7.89 10.22 -1.09
N SER A 203 -8.19 10.81 0.07
CA SER A 203 -7.21 11.59 0.86
C SER A 203 -6.09 10.72 1.44
N ASN A 204 -6.33 9.43 1.69
CA ASN A 204 -5.36 8.51 2.29
C ASN A 204 -5.03 7.34 1.35
N PRO A 205 -3.87 7.34 0.66
CA PRO A 205 -3.47 6.29 -0.28
C PRO A 205 -3.42 4.87 0.26
N ILE A 206 -3.17 4.73 1.55
CA ILE A 206 -2.99 3.45 2.22
C ILE A 206 -4.05 3.43 3.30
N VAL A 207 -5.13 2.68 3.08
CA VAL A 207 -6.28 2.61 4.00
C VAL A 207 -6.61 1.17 4.40
N ALA A 208 -5.67 0.25 4.20
CA ALA A 208 -5.75 -1.12 4.72
C ALA A 208 -4.66 -1.40 5.76
N GLY A 209 -4.95 -2.36 6.64
CA GLY A 209 -4.10 -2.73 7.76
C GLY A 209 -4.53 -2.09 9.08
N TRP A 210 -4.06 -2.65 10.19
CA TRP A 210 -4.58 -2.35 11.53
C TRP A 210 -4.63 -0.85 11.87
N ASN A 211 -3.59 -0.11 11.49
CA ASN A 211 -3.44 1.31 11.81
C ASN A 211 -4.09 2.26 10.79
N ASN A 212 -4.37 1.76 9.58
CA ASN A 212 -4.84 2.60 8.46
C ASN A 212 -6.31 2.34 8.08
N ARG A 213 -6.91 1.25 8.60
CA ARG A 213 -8.34 0.99 8.45
C ARG A 213 -9.16 2.21 8.87
N LEU A 214 -10.20 2.49 8.12
CA LEU A 214 -11.06 3.65 8.34
C LEU A 214 -12.11 3.33 9.40
N LEU A 215 -12.23 4.21 10.40
CA LEU A 215 -13.31 4.20 11.39
C LEU A 215 -14.06 5.52 11.31
N TYR A 216 -15.38 5.43 11.48
CA TYR A 216 -16.21 6.60 11.72
C TYR A 216 -15.96 7.14 13.12
N ASN A 217 -15.79 8.46 13.23
CA ASN A 217 -15.73 9.16 14.50
C ASN A 217 -16.81 10.25 14.54
N ASP A 218 -17.68 10.18 15.53
CA ASP A 218 -18.81 11.08 15.72
C ASP A 218 -18.40 12.51 16.07
N LYS A 219 -17.29 12.69 16.79
CA LYS A 219 -16.79 14.03 17.19
C LYS A 219 -16.33 14.89 16.01
N ILE A 220 -15.88 14.25 14.94
CA ILE A 220 -15.41 14.92 13.71
C ILE A 220 -16.30 14.63 12.49
N ASP A 221 -17.38 13.87 12.67
CA ASP A 221 -18.35 13.49 11.64
C ASP A 221 -17.71 13.01 10.33
N ARG A 222 -16.67 12.18 10.43
CA ARG A 222 -16.02 11.59 9.26
C ARG A 222 -15.37 10.24 9.54
N TRP A 223 -15.09 9.53 8.46
CA TRP A 223 -14.18 8.38 8.46
C TRP A 223 -12.74 8.87 8.45
N ALA A 224 -11.91 8.30 9.30
CA ALA A 224 -10.49 8.60 9.36
C ALA A 224 -9.69 7.33 9.69
N PRO A 225 -8.41 7.26 9.29
CA PRO A 225 -7.52 6.18 9.70
C PRO A 225 -7.50 6.02 11.22
N TYR A 226 -7.54 4.78 11.70
CA TYR A 226 -7.48 4.46 13.12
C TYR A 226 -6.32 5.18 13.83
N ALA A 227 -5.13 5.18 13.23
CA ALA A 227 -3.96 5.84 13.81
C ALA A 227 -4.11 7.36 13.92
N GLU A 228 -4.78 7.99 12.96
CA GLU A 228 -5.07 9.42 13.01
C GLU A 228 -5.96 9.75 14.22
N LEU A 229 -7.03 8.96 14.41
CA LEU A 229 -7.95 9.15 15.54
C LEU A 229 -7.26 8.97 16.90
N ILE A 230 -6.36 7.99 17.01
CA ILE A 230 -5.56 7.75 18.22
C ILE A 230 -4.59 8.91 18.47
N ASN A 231 -3.82 9.30 17.46
CA ASN A 231 -2.82 10.36 17.58
C ASN A 231 -3.45 11.72 17.90
N ALA A 232 -4.67 11.96 17.40
CA ALA A 232 -5.45 13.16 17.72
C ALA A 232 -6.13 13.09 19.10
N GLY A 233 -6.05 11.96 19.82
CA GLY A 233 -6.71 11.75 21.10
C GLY A 233 -8.25 11.69 21.02
N LEU A 234 -8.79 11.41 19.82
CA LEU A 234 -10.24 11.35 19.59
C LEU A 234 -10.86 10.05 20.10
N ILE A 235 -10.08 8.96 20.09
CA ILE A 235 -10.46 7.64 20.62
C ILE A 235 -9.35 7.08 21.51
N LYS A 236 -9.70 6.13 22.39
CA LYS A 236 -8.73 5.42 23.25
C LYS A 236 -8.46 4.02 22.70
N GLY A 237 -7.22 3.76 22.29
CA GLY A 237 -6.78 2.49 21.74
C GLY A 237 -5.25 2.39 21.71
N VAL A 238 -4.74 1.30 21.12
CA VAL A 238 -3.29 1.08 20.91
C VAL A 238 -2.99 1.03 19.43
N LEU A 239 -1.91 1.70 19.02
CA LEU A 239 -1.30 1.50 17.72
C LEU A 239 -0.53 0.18 17.73
N VAL A 240 -0.86 -0.73 16.83
CA VAL A 240 -0.12 -1.99 16.71
C VAL A 240 1.19 -1.70 15.98
N LYS A 241 2.27 -2.30 16.46
CA LYS A 241 3.62 -2.22 15.89
C LYS A 241 4.14 -3.64 15.66
N GLY A 242 4.81 -3.86 14.54
CA GLY A 242 5.46 -5.14 14.24
C GLY A 242 5.17 -5.64 12.83
N PRO A 243 5.62 -6.86 12.48
CA PRO A 243 5.38 -7.48 11.17
C PRO A 243 4.02 -8.19 11.04
N LEU A 244 3.26 -8.36 12.14
CA LEU A 244 2.05 -9.21 12.21
C LEU A 244 0.72 -8.45 12.11
N CYS A 245 0.75 -7.23 11.61
CA CYS A 245 -0.39 -6.31 11.61
C CYS A 245 -1.05 -6.13 10.25
N SER A 246 -0.67 -6.99 9.31
CA SER A 246 -1.38 -7.15 8.06
C SER A 246 -2.07 -8.49 8.05
N TYR A 247 -3.33 -8.46 7.66
CA TYR A 247 -4.03 -9.65 7.22
C TYR A 247 -3.62 -9.95 5.78
N LYS A 248 -3.23 -11.19 5.50
CA LYS A 248 -3.04 -11.70 4.14
C LYS A 248 -3.99 -12.86 3.95
N LEU A 249 -4.75 -12.85 2.86
CA LEU A 249 -5.50 -14.03 2.46
C LEU A 249 -4.53 -15.21 2.28
N PRO A 250 -4.83 -16.39 2.84
CA PRO A 250 -4.08 -17.60 2.52
C PRO A 250 -4.03 -17.83 1.01
N GLN A 251 -2.90 -18.28 0.47
CA GLN A 251 -2.76 -18.47 -0.99
C GLN A 251 -3.83 -19.44 -1.53
N GLU A 252 -4.18 -20.46 -0.77
CA GLU A 252 -5.25 -21.42 -1.10
C GLU A 252 -6.61 -20.72 -1.31
N VAL A 253 -6.93 -19.74 -0.46
CA VAL A 253 -8.14 -18.92 -0.61
C VAL A 253 -8.04 -18.03 -1.84
N ILE A 254 -6.87 -17.43 -2.10
CA ILE A 254 -6.65 -16.62 -3.31
C ILE A 254 -6.87 -17.48 -4.55
N ASP A 255 -6.29 -18.67 -4.60
CA ASP A 255 -6.40 -19.58 -5.73
C ASP A 255 -7.87 -20.01 -5.96
N GLU A 256 -8.60 -20.29 -4.87
CA GLU A 256 -10.03 -20.60 -4.92
C GLU A 256 -10.87 -19.40 -5.40
N VAL A 257 -10.60 -18.19 -4.89
CA VAL A 257 -11.25 -16.95 -5.31
C VAL A 257 -10.98 -16.68 -6.79
N MET A 258 -9.76 -16.88 -7.26
CA MET A 258 -9.39 -16.70 -8.66
C MET A 258 -10.08 -17.72 -9.56
N ALA A 259 -10.24 -18.97 -9.10
CA ALA A 259 -10.96 -20.03 -9.81
C ALA A 259 -12.49 -19.86 -9.79
N SER A 260 -13.05 -19.14 -8.80
CA SER A 260 -14.49 -18.93 -8.67
C SER A 260 -15.09 -18.09 -9.80
N GLU A 261 -16.39 -18.23 -10.07
CA GLU A 261 -17.09 -17.26 -10.91
C GLU A 261 -17.11 -15.89 -10.22
N PRO A 262 -16.94 -14.78 -10.95
CA PRO A 262 -17.00 -13.46 -10.35
C PRO A 262 -18.36 -13.23 -9.70
N GLY A 263 -18.34 -12.92 -8.40
CA GLY A 263 -19.56 -12.57 -7.65
C GLY A 263 -20.15 -11.25 -8.13
N LEU A 264 -19.33 -10.40 -8.75
CA LEU A 264 -19.77 -9.19 -9.44
C LEU A 264 -18.89 -8.90 -10.67
N ILE A 265 -19.53 -8.48 -11.76
CA ILE A 265 -18.89 -7.91 -12.95
C ILE A 265 -19.45 -6.51 -13.13
N ILE A 266 -18.58 -5.50 -13.19
CA ILE A 266 -18.94 -4.16 -13.65
C ILE A 266 -18.20 -3.85 -14.92
N GLU A 267 -18.95 -3.40 -15.92
CA GLU A 267 -18.41 -2.86 -17.16
C GLU A 267 -18.35 -1.34 -17.03
N GLU A 268 -17.16 -0.78 -17.18
CA GLU A 268 -16.95 0.66 -17.30
C GLU A 268 -17.80 1.14 -18.47
N GLN A 269 -18.88 1.88 -18.17
CA GLN A 269 -19.66 2.53 -19.21
C GLN A 269 -18.71 3.48 -19.93
N ALA A 270 -18.51 3.24 -21.24
CA ALA A 270 -17.63 4.05 -22.06
C ALA A 270 -18.01 5.53 -21.86
N LEU A 271 -17.18 6.27 -21.13
CA LEU A 271 -17.34 7.70 -20.98
C LEU A 271 -17.23 8.27 -22.40
N ILE A 272 -18.38 8.68 -22.95
CA ILE A 272 -18.47 9.24 -24.30
C ILE A 272 -17.69 10.55 -24.28
N THR A 273 -16.38 10.46 -24.47
CA THR A 273 -15.54 11.62 -24.62
C THR A 273 -15.89 12.16 -26.00
N PRO A 274 -16.38 13.40 -26.15
CA PRO A 274 -16.65 13.97 -27.45
C PRO A 274 -15.36 13.87 -28.26
N THR A 275 -15.40 13.04 -29.30
CA THR A 275 -14.25 12.83 -30.17
C THR A 275 -14.06 14.13 -30.94
N THR A 276 -13.12 14.96 -30.48
CA THR A 276 -12.59 16.03 -31.31
C THR A 276 -11.78 15.35 -32.41
N THR A 277 -12.36 15.26 -33.59
CA THR A 277 -11.71 14.76 -34.81
C THR A 277 -10.34 15.43 -34.95
N PRO A 278 -9.22 14.70 -34.87
CA PRO A 278 -7.92 15.29 -35.09
C PRO A 278 -7.80 15.65 -36.58
N THR A 279 -7.61 16.95 -36.85
CA THR A 279 -7.20 17.43 -38.17
C THR A 279 -5.84 16.82 -38.50
N LEU A 280 -5.79 15.98 -39.54
CA LEU A 280 -4.57 15.36 -40.07
C LEU A 280 -3.54 16.44 -40.41
N ILE A 281 -2.41 16.46 -39.69
CA ILE A 281 -1.19 17.13 -40.13
C ILE A 281 -0.38 16.09 -40.94
N PRO A 282 0.04 16.39 -42.18
CA PRO A 282 0.77 15.43 -43.01
C PRO A 282 2.11 15.06 -42.38
N GLN A 283 2.36 13.77 -42.21
CA GLN A 283 3.67 13.25 -41.83
C GLN A 283 4.57 13.12 -43.07
N VAL A 284 5.75 13.71 -42.98
CA VAL A 284 6.82 13.56 -43.98
C VAL A 284 7.60 12.30 -43.65
N THR A 285 7.64 11.35 -44.59
CA THR A 285 8.48 10.15 -44.49
C THR A 285 9.81 10.41 -45.18
N VAL A 286 10.93 10.23 -44.48
CA VAL A 286 12.27 10.27 -45.08
C VAL A 286 12.79 8.85 -45.21
N THR A 287 13.01 8.41 -46.44
CA THR A 287 13.59 7.10 -46.75
C THR A 287 15.10 7.26 -46.94
N VAL A 288 15.90 6.55 -46.15
CA VAL A 288 17.36 6.46 -46.34
C VAL A 288 17.70 5.07 -46.87
N THR A 289 18.23 5.01 -48.08
CA THR A 289 18.69 3.77 -48.71
C THR A 289 20.19 3.63 -48.51
N VAL A 290 20.64 2.59 -47.80
CA VAL A 290 22.06 2.27 -47.65
C VAL A 290 22.40 1.11 -48.60
N LYS A 291 23.41 1.31 -49.45
CA LYS A 291 23.98 0.26 -50.31
C LYS A 291 25.20 -0.39 -49.64
N GLU A 292 25.24 -1.70 -49.83
CA GLU A 292 26.07 -2.73 -49.23
C GLU A 292 27.59 -2.59 -49.47
N LYS A 293 28.40 -2.83 -48.43
CA LYS A 293 29.69 -3.53 -48.54
C LYS A 293 30.13 -4.11 -47.19
N GLU A 294 30.50 -5.39 -47.23
CA GLU A 294 30.78 -6.31 -46.12
C GLU A 294 31.79 -5.81 -45.07
N ILE A 295 31.49 -6.08 -43.79
CA ILE A 295 32.50 -6.35 -42.74
C ILE A 295 32.00 -7.49 -41.84
N ILE A 296 32.77 -8.58 -41.80
CA ILE A 296 32.62 -9.72 -40.88
C ILE A 296 32.79 -9.21 -39.44
N THR A 297 31.77 -9.33 -38.60
CA THR A 297 31.86 -9.02 -37.16
C THR A 297 31.49 -10.25 -36.34
N LEU A 298 32.45 -10.66 -35.49
CA LEU A 298 32.35 -11.79 -34.57
C LEU A 298 31.17 -11.60 -33.60
N ILE A 299 30.15 -12.45 -33.69
CA ILE A 299 29.04 -12.49 -32.73
C ILE A 299 29.56 -13.18 -31.47
N THR A 300 29.65 -12.44 -30.37
CA THR A 300 29.84 -13.03 -29.03
C THR A 300 28.46 -13.09 -28.37
N THR A 301 27.85 -14.27 -28.34
CA THR A 301 26.61 -14.51 -27.60
C THR A 301 26.91 -14.61 -26.11
N THR A 302 26.47 -13.63 -25.32
CA THR A 302 26.35 -13.76 -23.87
C THR A 302 24.97 -14.28 -23.54
N THR A 303 24.88 -15.57 -23.19
CA THR A 303 23.65 -16.17 -22.66
C THR A 303 23.51 -15.73 -21.21
N SER A 304 22.54 -14.86 -20.90
CA SER A 304 22.13 -14.64 -19.51
C SER A 304 21.17 -15.76 -19.10
N LEU A 305 21.68 -16.71 -18.34
CA LEU A 305 20.85 -17.66 -17.60
C LEU A 305 20.15 -16.89 -16.47
N TYR A 306 18.83 -16.77 -16.56
CA TYR A 306 18.01 -16.38 -15.42
C TYR A 306 17.77 -17.61 -14.55
N THR A 307 18.38 -17.64 -13.38
CA THR A 307 18.05 -18.61 -12.33
C THR A 307 16.68 -18.23 -11.76
N ILE A 308 15.65 -19.01 -12.09
CA ILE A 308 14.37 -18.97 -11.37
C ILE A 308 14.65 -19.54 -9.98
N ILE A 309 14.69 -18.67 -8.97
CA ILE A 309 14.67 -19.11 -7.57
C ILE A 309 13.21 -19.51 -7.30
N SER A 310 12.92 -20.82 -7.34
CA SER A 310 11.65 -21.34 -6.85
C SER A 310 11.58 -21.08 -5.35
N ASN A 311 10.60 -20.29 -4.91
CA ASN A 311 10.31 -20.13 -3.49
C ASN A 311 9.90 -21.50 -2.92
N GLN A 312 10.79 -22.10 -2.13
CA GLN A 312 10.47 -23.25 -1.29
C GLN A 312 9.40 -22.79 -0.28
N GLY A 313 8.31 -23.58 -0.17
CA GLY A 313 7.20 -23.32 0.73
C GLY A 313 7.67 -23.18 2.18
N TYR A 314 7.21 -22.11 2.84
CA TYR A 314 7.37 -21.97 4.27
C TYR A 314 6.38 -22.90 4.98
N PRO A 315 6.81 -23.74 5.92
CA PRO A 315 5.89 -24.50 6.75
C PRO A 315 5.07 -23.54 7.61
N SER A 316 3.76 -23.76 7.67
CA SER A 316 2.81 -23.05 8.53
C SER A 316 3.26 -23.17 10.00
N GLN A 317 3.80 -22.09 10.55
CA GLN A 317 4.08 -21.98 11.98
C GLN A 317 2.77 -21.63 12.72
N PRO A 318 2.53 -22.20 13.90
CA PRO A 318 1.37 -21.85 14.71
C PRO A 318 1.40 -20.36 15.06
N ILE A 319 0.24 -19.72 14.98
CA ILE A 319 0.01 -18.31 15.31
C ILE A 319 0.53 -18.07 16.73
N PRO A 320 1.55 -17.23 16.94
CA PRO A 320 2.00 -16.90 18.29
C PRO A 320 0.89 -16.08 18.96
N SER A 321 0.41 -16.56 20.11
CA SER A 321 -0.44 -15.79 21.02
C SER A 321 0.22 -14.42 21.27
N PRO A 322 -0.53 -13.31 21.12
CA PRO A 322 0.01 -11.98 21.36
C PRO A 322 0.50 -11.92 22.80
N GLN A 323 1.83 -11.91 22.98
CA GLN A 323 2.41 -11.67 24.28
C GLN A 323 2.06 -10.23 24.66
N PRO A 324 1.35 -9.98 25.77
CA PRO A 324 1.18 -8.63 26.27
C PRO A 324 2.59 -8.04 26.44
N TYR A 325 2.86 -6.93 25.75
CA TYR A 325 4.13 -6.25 25.90
C TYR A 325 4.35 -5.99 27.40
N PRO A 326 5.55 -6.26 27.94
CA PRO A 326 5.86 -5.89 29.32
C PRO A 326 5.89 -4.36 29.40
N ASN A 327 4.71 -3.80 29.64
CA ASN A 327 4.43 -2.39 29.83
C ASN A 327 5.14 -1.93 31.09
N GLY A 328 6.27 -1.27 30.90
CA GLY A 328 7.07 -0.69 31.98
C GLY A 328 8.49 -0.45 31.53
N LEU A 329 9.19 -1.49 31.07
CA LEU A 329 10.64 -1.40 30.84
C LEU A 329 11.01 -0.42 29.72
N VAL A 330 10.34 -0.48 28.57
CA VAL A 330 10.64 0.40 27.43
C VAL A 330 10.32 1.86 27.78
N THR A 331 9.16 2.10 28.40
CA THR A 331 8.77 3.44 28.88
C THR A 331 9.75 3.97 29.93
N VAL A 332 10.18 3.13 30.87
CA VAL A 332 11.17 3.48 31.91
C VAL A 332 12.52 3.78 31.27
N ILE A 333 12.97 3.01 30.26
CA ILE A 333 14.21 3.27 29.54
C ILE A 333 14.12 4.61 28.80
N SER A 334 13.02 4.87 28.08
CA SER A 334 12.83 6.14 27.36
C SER A 334 12.79 7.34 28.29
N ILE A 335 12.06 7.26 29.42
CA ILE A 335 12.04 8.31 30.45
C ILE A 335 13.43 8.51 31.06
N SER A 336 14.15 7.43 31.37
CA SER A 336 15.49 7.48 31.96
C SER A 336 16.50 8.12 31.01
N ILE A 337 16.44 7.82 29.70
CA ILE A 337 17.26 8.47 28.68
C ILE A 337 16.93 9.96 28.59
N GLY A 338 15.64 10.33 28.63
CA GLY A 338 15.20 11.73 28.62
C GLY A 338 15.72 12.52 29.82
N ILE A 339 15.59 11.97 31.03
CA ILE A 339 16.09 12.60 32.28
C ILE A 339 17.61 12.71 32.24
N ALA A 340 18.33 11.66 31.84
CA ALA A 340 19.78 11.69 31.72
C ALA A 340 20.24 12.76 30.72
N GLY A 341 19.58 12.86 29.56
CA GLY A 341 19.83 13.92 28.58
C GLY A 341 19.63 15.33 29.16
N ALA A 342 18.53 15.55 29.87
CA ALA A 342 18.22 16.84 30.52
C ALA A 342 19.26 17.22 31.58
N LEU A 343 19.72 16.26 32.40
CA LEU A 343 20.76 16.50 33.42
C LEU A 343 22.10 16.84 32.79
N VAL A 344 22.48 16.18 31.69
CA VAL A 344 23.70 16.51 30.94
C VAL A 344 23.62 17.93 30.38
N ILE A 345 22.50 18.31 29.76
CA ILE A 345 22.27 19.67 29.25
C ILE A 345 22.38 20.69 30.39
N TYR A 346 21.72 20.44 31.53
CA TYR A 346 21.77 21.32 32.69
C TYR A 346 23.20 21.50 33.23
N ALA A 347 23.96 20.41 33.34
CA ALA A 347 25.35 20.46 33.79
C ALA A 347 26.23 21.28 32.85
N ILE A 348 26.05 21.12 31.53
CA ILE A 348 26.75 21.92 30.51
C ILE A 348 26.40 23.40 30.65
N LEU A 349 25.12 23.74 30.73
CA LEU A 349 24.67 25.13 30.90
C LEU A 349 25.26 25.78 32.15
N ARG A 350 25.26 25.06 33.27
CA ARG A 350 25.80 25.53 34.56
C ARG A 350 27.32 25.72 34.53
N LEU A 351 28.04 24.90 33.78
CA LEU A 351 29.49 25.06 33.58
C LEU A 351 29.80 26.27 32.69
N THR A 352 28.95 26.53 31.69
CA THR A 352 29.13 27.69 30.80
C THR A 352 28.67 29.02 31.40
N SER A 353 27.83 29.03 32.44
CA SER A 353 27.36 30.26 33.08
C SER A 353 28.35 30.86 34.08
N LYS A 354 29.41 30.12 34.43
CA LYS A 354 30.46 30.55 35.37
C LYS A 354 31.70 31.14 34.68
N THR A 355 31.69 31.20 33.36
CA THR A 355 32.69 31.84 32.50
C THR A 355 32.05 33.01 31.78
#